data_AF-G4D1Y4-F1
#
_entry.id   AF-G4D1Y4-F1
#
_cell.length_a   1.000
_cell.length_b   1.000
_cell.length_c   1.000
_cell.angle_alpha   90.00
_cell.angle_beta   90.00
_cell.angle_gamma   90.00
#
_symmetry.space_group_name_H-M   'P 1'
#
loop_
_entity.id
_entity.type
_entity.pdbx_description
1 polymer ?
#
loop_
_entity_poly.entity_id
_entity_poly.type
_entity_poly.pdbx_seq_one_letter_code
_entity_poly.pdbx_strand_id
1 'polypeptide(L)'
;MNNNMDKTLHIKLNKKDVGRYAIIPGNPDRCEKIARLMKNPRKIQENREHTTYEGYLEGEKVIVTSTGMGGPSAAICMEELKKCGVDTFIRVGTCASTSKMVKLGTIVIPNGAVRMEGTGLHYLPLEFPAIPDYKMLKIIEETSIKKGFDTKVGITIIKDSYFTEINPLEKPFGYNLYNSWNSYEKGGAIATSMESATLFLIASCYGLRMATVLVSATNYNDESSIDTSENGYPKEVEYKACEVGVESIRNVIKLDKER
;
A
#
# COMPACT_ATOMS: atom_id res chain seq x y z
N MET A 1 28.37 -26.63 -9.57
CA MET A 1 27.40 -26.68 -8.45
C MET A 1 26.35 -25.60 -8.71
N ASN A 2 25.13 -25.99 -9.08
CA ASN A 2 24.07 -25.07 -9.50
C ASN A 2 23.59 -24.21 -8.33
N ASN A 3 23.96 -22.93 -8.34
CA ASN A 3 23.60 -21.95 -7.30
C ASN A 3 22.16 -21.39 -7.43
N ASN A 4 21.33 -21.96 -8.31
CA ASN A 4 19.90 -21.65 -8.39
C ASN A 4 19.12 -22.41 -7.32
N MET A 5 19.27 -22.02 -6.06
CA MET A 5 18.17 -22.18 -5.10
C MET A 5 16.99 -21.37 -5.66
N ASP A 6 15.87 -22.05 -5.95
CA ASP A 6 14.70 -21.55 -6.70
C ASP A 6 14.29 -20.13 -6.29
N LYS A 7 14.82 -19.15 -7.02
CA LYS A 7 14.32 -17.78 -6.95
C LYS A 7 12.90 -17.77 -7.50
N THR A 8 12.05 -16.94 -6.93
CA THR A 8 10.70 -16.73 -7.44
C THR A 8 10.74 -16.13 -8.85
N LEU A 9 9.62 -16.20 -9.57
CA LEU A 9 9.60 -15.91 -11.00
C LEU A 9 9.71 -14.40 -11.29
N HIS A 10 9.02 -13.56 -10.51
CA HIS A 10 8.83 -12.14 -10.80
C HIS A 10 9.70 -11.24 -9.93
N ILE A 11 9.70 -11.39 -8.61
CA ILE A 11 10.53 -10.58 -7.72
C ILE A 11 11.98 -11.08 -7.66
N LYS A 12 12.26 -12.29 -8.17
CA LYS A 12 13.61 -12.90 -8.27
C LYS A 12 14.35 -12.97 -6.93
N LEU A 13 13.62 -13.28 -5.85
CA LEU A 13 14.15 -13.49 -4.49
C LEU A 13 13.97 -14.95 -4.05
N ASN A 14 14.65 -15.34 -2.98
CA ASN A 14 14.41 -16.59 -2.27
C ASN A 14 14.36 -16.35 -0.74
N LYS A 15 14.17 -17.43 0.02
CA LYS A 15 14.07 -17.39 1.48
C LYS A 15 15.29 -16.80 2.21
N LYS A 16 16.48 -16.83 1.63
CA LYS A 16 17.71 -16.26 2.23
C LYS A 16 17.78 -14.74 2.04
N ASP A 17 17.11 -14.22 1.02
CA ASP A 17 17.13 -12.80 0.68
C ASP A 17 16.25 -11.99 1.63
N VAL A 18 15.15 -12.57 2.14
CA VAL A 18 14.12 -11.85 2.91
C VAL A 18 14.20 -12.08 4.43
N GLY A 19 13.58 -11.15 5.18
CA GLY A 19 13.19 -11.35 6.57
C GLY A 19 11.69 -11.63 6.69
N ARG A 20 11.11 -11.41 7.88
CA ARG A 20 9.66 -11.58 8.12
C ARG A 20 8.81 -10.37 7.73
N TYR A 21 9.43 -9.18 7.66
CA TYR A 21 8.75 -7.90 7.52
C TYR A 21 9.03 -7.28 6.15
N ALA A 22 7.99 -6.81 5.48
CA ALA A 22 8.09 -6.08 4.23
C ALA A 22 7.31 -4.76 4.24
N ILE A 23 7.89 -3.74 3.62
CA ILE A 23 7.19 -2.51 3.24
C ILE A 23 7.01 -2.55 1.72
N ILE A 24 5.79 -2.43 1.23
CA ILE A 24 5.47 -2.62 -0.18
C ILE A 24 4.90 -1.33 -0.81
N PRO A 25 5.75 -0.42 -1.34
CA PRO A 25 5.29 0.75 -2.05
C PRO A 25 4.82 0.43 -3.47
N GLY A 26 4.00 1.31 -4.07
CA GLY A 26 3.63 1.19 -5.49
C GLY A 26 4.79 1.50 -6.43
N ASN A 27 5.35 2.70 -6.31
CA ASN A 27 6.41 3.21 -7.17
C ASN A 27 7.79 2.58 -6.82
N PRO A 28 8.51 1.97 -7.78
CA PRO A 28 9.88 1.49 -7.61
C PRO A 28 10.86 2.52 -7.03
N ASP A 29 10.74 3.79 -7.43
CA ASP A 29 11.63 4.87 -6.97
C ASP A 29 11.43 5.18 -5.48
N ARG A 30 10.26 4.83 -4.92
CA ARG A 30 9.98 5.01 -3.49
C ARG A 30 10.73 3.98 -2.65
N CYS A 31 11.14 2.84 -3.21
CA CYS A 31 11.86 1.81 -2.45
C CYS A 31 13.15 2.33 -1.84
N GLU A 32 13.92 3.11 -2.59
CA GLU A 32 15.16 3.69 -2.08
C GLU A 32 14.90 4.69 -0.96
N LYS A 33 13.88 5.57 -1.13
CA LYS A 33 13.52 6.57 -0.12
C LYS A 33 13.13 5.92 1.21
N ILE A 34 12.33 4.85 1.16
CA ILE A 34 11.96 4.07 2.35
C ILE A 34 13.18 3.36 2.93
N ALA A 35 14.01 2.72 2.10
CA ALA A 35 15.18 2.00 2.56
C ALA A 35 16.16 2.90 3.32
N ARG A 36 16.38 4.14 2.86
CA ARG A 36 17.24 5.13 3.53
C ARG A 36 16.83 5.49 4.96
N LEU A 37 15.60 5.17 5.37
CA LEU A 37 15.12 5.35 6.75
C LEU A 37 15.48 4.16 7.68
N MET A 38 16.09 3.10 7.13
CA MET A 38 16.54 1.91 7.85
C MET A 38 18.07 1.88 7.98
N LYS A 39 18.59 0.99 8.84
CA LYS A 39 20.04 0.78 8.98
C LYS A 39 20.57 -0.09 7.83
N ASN A 40 21.76 0.23 7.33
CA ASN A 40 22.47 -0.49 6.27
C ASN A 40 21.62 -0.78 5.02
N PRO A 41 21.00 0.25 4.39
CA PRO A 41 20.17 0.04 3.21
C PRO A 41 20.98 -0.47 2.03
N ARG A 42 20.49 -1.50 1.33
CA ARG A 42 21.14 -2.04 0.14
C ARG A 42 20.10 -2.48 -0.89
N LYS A 43 20.25 -2.05 -2.14
CA LYS A 43 19.48 -2.60 -3.27
C LYS A 43 19.96 -4.03 -3.53
N ILE A 44 19.06 -5.00 -3.52
CA ILE A 44 19.41 -6.42 -3.67
C ILE A 44 18.87 -7.06 -4.94
N GLN A 45 17.81 -6.48 -5.54
CA GLN A 45 17.20 -7.01 -6.74
C GLN A 45 16.38 -5.93 -7.47
N GLU A 46 16.26 -6.09 -8.79
CA GLU A 46 15.36 -5.32 -9.64
C GLU A 46 14.94 -6.19 -10.83
N ASN A 47 13.63 -6.42 -10.97
CA ASN A 47 13.08 -7.11 -12.13
C ASN A 47 11.66 -6.61 -12.40
N ARG A 48 11.41 -6.13 -13.62
CA ARG A 48 10.15 -5.46 -14.01
C ARG A 48 9.84 -4.29 -13.07
N GLU A 49 8.62 -4.19 -12.54
CA GLU A 49 8.19 -3.19 -11.56
C GLU A 49 8.65 -3.50 -10.13
N HIS A 50 9.39 -4.59 -9.89
CA HIS A 50 9.79 -5.03 -8.55
C HIS A 50 11.24 -4.67 -8.24
N THR A 51 11.45 -3.47 -7.71
CA THR A 51 12.70 -3.03 -7.11
C THR A 51 12.72 -3.39 -5.64
N THR A 52 13.74 -4.13 -5.21
CA THR A 52 13.88 -4.59 -3.83
C THR A 52 15.14 -4.05 -3.15
N TYR A 53 14.93 -3.50 -1.95
CA TYR A 53 15.96 -3.12 -1.00
C TYR A 53 15.84 -3.97 0.28
N GLU A 54 16.96 -4.20 0.93
CA GLU A 54 17.00 -4.64 2.33
C GLU A 54 17.48 -3.50 3.23
N GLY A 55 17.14 -3.61 4.51
CA GLY A 55 17.72 -2.83 5.60
C GLY A 55 17.41 -3.50 6.93
N TYR A 56 17.76 -2.84 8.03
CA TYR A 56 17.57 -3.37 9.36
C TYR A 56 16.84 -2.37 10.27
N LEU A 57 15.87 -2.88 11.03
CA LEU A 57 15.16 -2.17 12.08
C LEU A 57 15.22 -3.03 13.35
N GLU A 58 15.67 -2.46 14.47
CA GLU A 58 15.86 -3.21 15.73
C GLU A 58 16.69 -4.49 15.57
N GLY A 59 17.62 -4.54 14.61
CA GLY A 59 18.42 -5.73 14.30
C GLY A 59 17.71 -6.79 13.45
N GLU A 60 16.42 -6.64 13.16
CA GLU A 60 15.67 -7.50 12.24
C GLU A 60 15.84 -7.05 10.79
N LYS A 61 15.99 -8.01 9.87
CA LYS A 61 16.01 -7.73 8.43
C LYS A 61 14.60 -7.35 7.95
N VAL A 62 14.50 -6.23 7.27
CA VAL A 62 13.26 -5.70 6.68
C VAL A 62 13.48 -5.47 5.19
N ILE A 63 12.50 -5.88 4.38
CA ILE A 63 12.56 -5.76 2.93
C ILE A 63 11.64 -4.64 2.46
N VAL A 64 12.06 -3.91 1.42
CA VAL A 64 11.20 -2.96 0.71
C VAL A 64 11.12 -3.39 -0.74
N THR A 65 9.93 -3.78 -1.22
CA THR A 65 9.74 -4.25 -2.60
C THR A 65 8.57 -3.53 -3.25
N SER A 66 8.80 -2.92 -4.42
CA SER A 66 7.72 -2.24 -5.13
C SER A 66 6.72 -3.22 -5.74
N THR A 67 5.45 -2.83 -5.74
CA THR A 67 4.36 -3.62 -6.30
C THR A 67 4.06 -3.29 -7.75
N GLY A 68 4.42 -2.10 -8.22
CA GLY A 68 3.75 -1.50 -9.38
C GLY A 68 2.37 -0.95 -9.03
N MET A 69 1.63 -0.52 -10.06
CA MET A 69 0.25 -0.04 -9.91
C MET A 69 -0.76 -1.16 -10.11
N GLY A 70 -1.77 -1.20 -9.26
CA GLY A 70 -2.92 -2.09 -9.38
C GLY A 70 -2.80 -3.43 -8.65
N GLY A 71 -3.96 -4.06 -8.44
CA GLY A 71 -4.09 -5.36 -7.78
C GLY A 71 -3.25 -6.50 -8.37
N PRO A 72 -3.18 -6.69 -9.71
CA PRO A 72 -2.52 -7.87 -10.29
C PRO A 72 -1.02 -7.97 -9.98
N SER A 73 -0.29 -6.87 -10.13
CA SER A 73 1.16 -6.80 -9.86
C SER A 73 1.45 -6.82 -8.35
N ALA A 74 0.59 -6.16 -7.55
CA ALA A 74 0.65 -6.23 -6.09
C ALA A 74 0.43 -7.66 -5.56
N ALA A 75 -0.47 -8.42 -6.17
CA ALA A 75 -0.72 -9.81 -5.83
C ALA A 75 0.52 -10.68 -6.06
N ILE A 76 1.17 -10.56 -7.22
CA ILE A 76 2.43 -11.25 -7.53
C ILE A 76 3.50 -10.95 -6.48
N CYS A 77 3.69 -9.67 -6.14
CA CYS A 77 4.68 -9.26 -5.15
C CYS A 77 4.42 -9.91 -3.78
N MET A 78 3.19 -9.85 -3.28
CA MET A 78 2.83 -10.39 -1.96
C MET A 78 2.91 -11.92 -1.91
N GLU A 79 2.42 -12.62 -2.94
CA GLU A 79 2.50 -14.08 -3.08
C GLU A 79 3.95 -14.58 -3.05
N GLU A 80 4.82 -13.96 -3.84
CA GLU A 80 6.21 -14.37 -3.93
C GLU A 80 7.01 -14.02 -2.65
N LEU A 81 6.76 -12.85 -2.04
CA LEU A 81 7.36 -12.50 -0.75
C LEU A 81 6.90 -13.45 0.36
N LYS A 82 5.61 -13.80 0.39
CA LYS A 82 5.07 -14.80 1.32
C LYS A 82 5.72 -16.16 1.11
N LYS A 83 5.88 -16.60 -0.13
CA LYS A 83 6.59 -17.86 -0.46
C LYS A 83 8.04 -17.85 0.02
N CYS A 84 8.70 -16.68 0.00
CA CYS A 84 10.03 -16.50 0.56
C CYS A 84 10.05 -16.45 2.11
N GLY A 85 8.92 -16.27 2.78
CA GLY A 85 8.81 -16.31 4.24
C GLY A 85 8.46 -14.98 4.92
N VAL A 86 8.07 -13.95 4.15
CA VAL A 86 7.51 -12.72 4.71
C VAL A 86 6.09 -13.01 5.22
N ASP A 87 5.79 -12.58 6.44
CA ASP A 87 4.46 -12.78 7.06
C ASP A 87 3.79 -11.47 7.48
N THR A 88 4.49 -10.34 7.34
CA THR A 88 4.06 -9.03 7.83
C THR A 88 4.36 -7.94 6.83
N PHE A 89 3.32 -7.20 6.47
CA PHE A 89 3.34 -6.27 5.36
C PHE A 89 2.75 -4.93 5.78
N ILE A 90 3.37 -3.84 5.33
CA ILE A 90 2.75 -2.51 5.29
C ILE A 90 2.83 -1.96 3.87
N ARG A 91 1.69 -1.65 3.27
CA ARG A 91 1.66 -0.85 2.04
C ARG A 91 1.88 0.61 2.37
N VAL A 92 2.82 1.23 1.67
CA VAL A 92 3.07 2.68 1.71
C VAL A 92 2.71 3.29 0.37
N GLY A 93 1.64 4.08 0.33
CA GLY A 93 1.06 4.57 -0.92
C GLY A 93 0.71 6.05 -0.93
N THR A 94 0.18 6.47 -2.06
CA THR A 94 -0.53 7.74 -2.24
C THR A 94 -2.01 7.43 -2.50
N CYS A 95 -2.88 8.39 -2.21
CA CYS A 95 -4.30 8.31 -2.53
C CYS A 95 -4.81 9.66 -3.04
N ALA A 96 -5.96 9.67 -3.67
CA ALA A 96 -6.73 10.88 -3.92
C ALA A 96 -7.86 11.00 -2.89
N SER A 97 -8.23 12.23 -2.54
CA SER A 97 -9.31 12.53 -1.61
C SER A 97 -10.68 12.38 -2.26
N THR A 98 -11.61 11.70 -1.58
CA THR A 98 -13.04 11.63 -1.94
C THR A 98 -13.92 12.31 -0.90
N SER A 99 -13.33 13.10 0.00
CA SER A 99 -14.03 13.75 1.09
C SER A 99 -13.35 15.05 1.52
N LYS A 100 -14.15 16.06 1.86
CA LYS A 100 -13.65 17.35 2.40
C LYS A 100 -12.80 17.22 3.66
N MET A 101 -12.87 16.08 4.36
CA MET A 101 -12.08 15.79 5.56
C MET A 101 -10.62 15.43 5.24
N VAL A 102 -10.34 15.00 4.01
CA VAL A 102 -9.01 14.58 3.56
C VAL A 102 -8.46 15.67 2.64
N LYS A 103 -7.35 16.28 3.06
CA LYS A 103 -6.66 17.35 2.32
C LYS A 103 -5.32 16.85 1.81
N LEU A 104 -4.71 17.59 0.89
CA LEU A 104 -3.33 17.34 0.45
C LEU A 104 -2.41 17.16 1.66
N GLY A 105 -1.67 16.04 1.68
CA GLY A 105 -0.74 15.72 2.75
C GLY A 105 -1.34 15.15 4.04
N THR A 106 -2.66 14.95 4.12
CA THR A 106 -3.31 14.15 5.17
C THR A 106 -2.88 12.68 5.06
N ILE A 107 -2.56 12.04 6.18
CA ILE A 107 -2.35 10.59 6.25
C ILE A 107 -3.71 9.89 6.28
N VAL A 108 -3.89 8.91 5.39
CA VAL A 108 -5.10 8.08 5.32
C VAL A 108 -4.73 6.63 5.64
N ILE A 109 -5.48 6.04 6.57
CA ILE A 109 -5.31 4.65 7.00
C ILE A 109 -6.61 3.90 6.69
N PRO A 110 -6.63 3.04 5.66
CA PRO A 110 -7.83 2.29 5.32
C PRO A 110 -8.20 1.31 6.43
N ASN A 111 -9.38 1.45 7.06
CA ASN A 111 -9.96 0.41 7.95
C ASN A 111 -10.82 -0.62 7.21
N GLY A 112 -11.03 -0.39 5.93
CA GLY A 112 -11.70 -1.28 4.99
C GLY A 112 -11.58 -0.70 3.59
N ALA A 113 -11.76 -1.56 2.59
CA ALA A 113 -11.63 -1.18 1.19
C ALA A 113 -12.87 -1.57 0.38
N VAL A 114 -13.40 -0.63 -0.41
CA VAL A 114 -14.38 -0.96 -1.45
C VAL A 114 -13.65 -1.73 -2.54
N ARG A 115 -14.23 -2.86 -2.96
CA ARG A 115 -13.67 -3.80 -3.93
C ARG A 115 -14.17 -3.49 -5.35
N MET A 116 -13.83 -2.32 -5.88
CA MET A 116 -14.10 -1.94 -7.28
C MET A 116 -12.94 -2.39 -8.21
N GLU A 117 -12.36 -3.54 -7.89
CA GLU A 117 -11.22 -4.17 -8.59
C GLU A 117 -11.51 -5.66 -8.83
N GLY A 118 -10.88 -6.23 -9.85
CA GLY A 118 -11.12 -7.61 -10.27
C GLY A 118 -10.21 -8.64 -9.60
N THR A 119 -9.03 -8.25 -9.13
CA THR A 119 -8.03 -9.21 -8.63
C THR A 119 -8.53 -9.94 -7.39
N GLY A 120 -9.19 -9.25 -6.47
CA GLY A 120 -9.75 -9.81 -5.25
C GLY A 120 -10.79 -10.91 -5.49
N LEU A 121 -11.50 -10.89 -6.63
CA LEU A 121 -12.48 -11.92 -7.00
C LEU A 121 -11.82 -13.28 -7.28
N HIS A 122 -10.51 -13.31 -7.55
CA HIS A 122 -9.75 -14.55 -7.69
C HIS A 122 -9.31 -15.15 -6.34
N TYR A 123 -9.49 -14.42 -5.24
CA TYR A 123 -9.14 -14.88 -3.89
C TYR A 123 -10.38 -15.21 -3.07
N LEU A 124 -11.37 -14.33 -3.03
CA LEU A 124 -12.56 -14.48 -2.19
C LEU A 124 -13.82 -13.93 -2.89
N PRO A 125 -15.03 -14.50 -2.63
CA PRO A 125 -16.30 -13.95 -3.12
C PRO A 125 -16.48 -12.48 -2.75
N LEU A 126 -17.21 -11.72 -3.57
CA LEU A 126 -17.34 -10.25 -3.44
C LEU A 126 -17.84 -9.80 -2.05
N GLU A 127 -18.71 -10.60 -1.44
CA GLU A 127 -19.32 -10.37 -0.14
C GLU A 127 -18.30 -10.39 1.01
N PHE A 128 -17.16 -11.06 0.82
CA PHE A 128 -16.11 -11.08 1.83
C PHE A 128 -15.47 -9.68 1.99
N PRO A 129 -15.35 -9.15 3.20
CA PRO A 129 -14.85 -7.79 3.39
C PRO A 129 -13.33 -7.72 3.20
N ALA A 130 -12.86 -6.72 2.43
CA ALA A 130 -11.44 -6.42 2.34
C ALA A 130 -11.03 -5.50 3.51
N ILE A 131 -10.48 -6.07 4.57
CA ILE A 131 -10.09 -5.36 5.80
C ILE A 131 -8.63 -5.62 6.17
N PRO A 132 -7.92 -4.65 6.78
CA PRO A 132 -6.56 -4.86 7.27
C PRO A 132 -6.54 -5.70 8.56
N ASP A 133 -5.35 -6.15 8.94
CA ASP A 133 -5.09 -6.59 10.31
C ASP A 133 -5.28 -5.42 11.28
N TYR A 134 -6.16 -5.61 12.28
CA TYR A 134 -6.51 -4.57 13.24
C TYR A 134 -5.31 -4.09 14.08
N LYS A 135 -4.40 -5.00 14.49
CA LYS A 135 -3.24 -4.63 15.30
C LYS A 135 -2.28 -3.76 14.49
N MET A 136 -2.05 -4.12 13.22
CA MET A 136 -1.23 -3.34 12.30
C MET A 136 -1.84 -1.95 12.05
N LEU A 137 -3.16 -1.88 11.79
CA LEU A 137 -3.88 -0.61 11.63
C LEU A 137 -3.69 0.30 12.84
N LYS A 138 -3.91 -0.23 14.05
CA LYS A 138 -3.78 0.54 15.30
C LYS A 138 -2.36 1.08 15.49
N ILE A 139 -1.33 0.25 15.22
CA ILE A 139 0.06 0.68 15.33
C ILE A 139 0.37 1.81 14.34
N ILE A 140 -0.14 1.73 13.10
CA ILE A 140 0.04 2.78 12.10
C ILE A 140 -0.63 4.08 12.53
N GLU A 141 -1.87 4.01 13.05
CA GLU A 141 -2.61 5.18 13.54
C GLU A 141 -1.87 5.87 14.69
N GLU A 142 -1.52 5.11 15.73
CA GLU A 142 -0.79 5.66 16.88
C GLU A 142 0.56 6.25 16.46
N THR A 143 1.25 5.60 15.52
CA THR A 143 2.54 6.07 14.99
C THR A 143 2.37 7.40 14.24
N SER A 144 1.33 7.54 13.43
CA SER A 144 1.05 8.77 12.69
C SER A 144 0.68 9.93 13.61
N ILE A 145 -0.19 9.68 14.59
CA ILE A 145 -0.60 10.67 15.59
C ILE A 145 0.60 11.13 16.42
N LYS A 146 1.47 10.22 16.88
CA LYS A 146 2.68 10.55 17.64
C LYS A 146 3.67 11.43 16.84
N LYS A 147 3.67 11.31 15.51
CA LYS A 147 4.45 12.19 14.61
C LYS A 147 3.79 13.55 14.38
N GLY A 148 2.60 13.80 14.91
CA GLY A 148 1.87 15.06 14.76
C GLY A 148 1.24 15.24 13.38
N PHE A 149 1.05 14.16 12.62
CA PHE A 149 0.42 14.24 11.29
C PHE A 149 -1.10 14.24 11.39
N ASP A 150 -1.76 15.05 10.55
CA ASP A 150 -3.21 14.97 10.35
C ASP A 150 -3.54 13.58 9.78
N THR A 151 -4.27 12.80 10.57
CA THR A 151 -4.53 11.39 10.33
C THR A 151 -6.02 11.14 10.23
N LYS A 152 -6.45 10.38 9.23
CA LYS A 152 -7.83 9.93 9.03
C LYS A 152 -7.86 8.42 8.84
N VAL A 153 -8.68 7.75 9.63
CA VAL A 153 -9.01 6.34 9.46
C VAL A 153 -10.36 6.25 8.76
N GLY A 154 -10.47 5.49 7.67
CA GLY A 154 -11.75 5.37 6.97
C GLY A 154 -11.72 4.51 5.72
N ILE A 155 -12.88 4.28 5.13
CA ILE A 155 -13.04 3.43 3.95
C ILE A 155 -12.35 4.07 2.75
N THR A 156 -11.62 3.25 1.97
CA THR A 156 -10.93 3.67 0.75
C THR A 156 -11.44 2.91 -0.46
N ILE A 157 -11.73 3.61 -1.56
CA ILE A 157 -12.16 3.01 -2.83
C ILE A 157 -10.95 2.45 -3.57
N ILE A 158 -10.98 1.16 -3.91
CA ILE A 158 -9.92 0.51 -4.68
C ILE A 158 -10.43 0.16 -6.06
N LYS A 159 -9.72 0.63 -7.08
CA LYS A 159 -10.13 0.54 -8.49
C LYS A 159 -8.99 0.06 -9.37
N ASP A 160 -9.31 -0.63 -10.46
CA ASP A 160 -8.31 -1.08 -11.44
C ASP A 160 -7.93 0.00 -12.45
N SER A 161 -8.79 1.00 -12.67
CA SER A 161 -8.55 2.06 -13.64
C SER A 161 -8.47 3.43 -12.98
N TYR A 162 -7.33 4.10 -13.12
CA TYR A 162 -7.19 5.50 -12.75
C TYR A 162 -8.16 6.38 -13.55
N PHE A 163 -8.33 6.13 -14.84
CA PHE A 163 -9.18 6.96 -15.70
C PHE A 163 -10.69 6.79 -15.46
N THR A 164 -11.11 5.77 -14.71
CA THR A 164 -12.50 5.67 -14.25
C THR A 164 -12.82 6.59 -13.07
N GLU A 165 -11.81 7.10 -12.37
CA GLU A 165 -11.96 8.19 -11.40
C GLU A 165 -12.02 9.54 -12.11
N ILE A 166 -11.11 9.78 -13.07
CA ILE A 166 -10.96 11.10 -13.70
C ILE A 166 -12.10 11.41 -14.67
N ASN A 167 -12.34 10.54 -15.65
CA ASN A 167 -13.35 10.76 -16.70
C ASN A 167 -14.28 9.54 -16.84
N PRO A 168 -15.10 9.22 -15.81
CA PRO A 168 -15.97 8.05 -15.84
C PRO A 168 -16.97 8.08 -17.00
N LEU A 169 -17.57 9.24 -17.29
CA LEU A 169 -18.65 9.37 -18.28
C LEU A 169 -18.17 9.25 -19.75
N GLU A 170 -16.87 9.35 -20.01
CA GLU A 170 -16.31 9.07 -21.34
C GLU A 170 -16.25 7.57 -21.65
N LYS A 171 -16.37 6.71 -20.64
CA LYS A 171 -16.23 5.26 -20.80
C LYS A 171 -17.59 4.65 -21.18
N PRO A 172 -17.63 3.58 -21.99
CA PRO A 172 -18.89 2.91 -22.34
C PRO A 172 -19.72 2.46 -21.13
N PHE A 173 -19.07 2.12 -20.01
CA PHE A 173 -19.70 1.73 -18.75
C PHE A 173 -19.90 2.92 -17.78
N GLY A 174 -19.77 4.16 -18.27
CA GLY A 174 -19.61 5.36 -17.48
C GLY A 174 -20.76 5.67 -16.53
N TYR A 175 -22.00 5.42 -16.94
CA TYR A 175 -23.17 5.61 -16.08
C TYR A 175 -23.08 4.76 -14.80
N ASN A 176 -22.70 3.49 -14.92
CA ASN A 176 -22.57 2.59 -13.78
C ASN A 176 -21.37 2.97 -12.91
N LEU A 177 -20.25 3.38 -13.52
CA LEU A 177 -19.07 3.86 -12.78
C LEU A 177 -19.42 5.08 -11.93
N TYR A 178 -20.06 6.09 -12.54
CA TYR A 178 -20.44 7.33 -11.87
C TYR A 178 -21.40 7.08 -10.70
N ASN A 179 -22.44 6.26 -10.91
CA ASN A 179 -23.41 5.94 -9.84
C ASN A 179 -22.80 5.10 -8.72
N SER A 180 -21.94 4.13 -9.05
CA SER A 180 -21.22 3.34 -8.05
C SER A 180 -20.31 4.23 -7.20
N TRP A 181 -19.53 5.10 -7.85
CA TRP A 181 -18.64 6.04 -7.18
C TRP A 181 -19.38 6.94 -6.20
N ASN A 182 -20.46 7.58 -6.66
CA ASN A 182 -21.32 8.41 -5.82
C ASN A 182 -21.90 7.65 -4.63
N SER A 183 -22.22 6.37 -4.81
CA SER A 183 -22.71 5.52 -3.73
C SER A 183 -21.64 5.27 -2.68
N TYR A 184 -20.38 5.06 -3.10
CA TYR A 184 -19.26 4.88 -2.19
C TYR A 184 -18.92 6.16 -1.41
N GLU A 185 -18.91 7.33 -2.07
CA GLU A 185 -18.70 8.62 -1.38
C GLU A 185 -19.80 8.88 -0.36
N LYS A 186 -21.08 8.71 -0.74
CA LYS A 186 -22.21 8.83 0.19
C LYS A 186 -22.19 7.80 1.32
N GLY A 187 -21.60 6.63 1.06
CA GLY A 187 -21.35 5.59 2.05
C GLY A 187 -20.20 5.91 3.02
N GLY A 188 -19.50 7.03 2.84
CA GLY A 188 -18.46 7.50 3.74
C GLY A 188 -17.04 7.10 3.33
N ALA A 189 -16.81 6.67 2.07
CA ALA A 189 -15.46 6.51 1.57
C ALA A 189 -14.73 7.88 1.55
N ILE A 190 -13.53 7.94 2.12
CA ILE A 190 -12.80 9.19 2.33
C ILE A 190 -11.62 9.40 1.37
N ALA A 191 -11.20 8.33 0.69
CA ALA A 191 -10.09 8.35 -0.26
C ALA A 191 -10.24 7.26 -1.32
N THR A 192 -9.38 7.29 -2.33
CA THR A 192 -9.24 6.24 -3.35
C THR A 192 -7.78 5.91 -3.66
N SER A 193 -7.49 4.63 -3.89
CA SER A 193 -6.19 4.09 -4.37
C SER A 193 -6.44 2.83 -5.24
N MET A 194 -5.45 1.94 -5.44
CA MET A 194 -5.57 0.87 -6.46
C MET A 194 -5.18 -0.55 -6.00
N GLU A 195 -4.73 -0.75 -4.75
CA GLU A 195 -4.11 -2.04 -4.35
C GLU A 195 -4.58 -2.60 -3.01
N SER A 196 -5.07 -1.76 -2.08
CA SER A 196 -5.29 -2.21 -0.70
C SER A 196 -6.32 -3.32 -0.58
N ALA A 197 -7.38 -3.32 -1.41
CA ALA A 197 -8.40 -4.36 -1.38
C ALA A 197 -7.80 -5.73 -1.68
N THR A 198 -7.05 -5.83 -2.79
CA THR A 198 -6.35 -7.03 -3.20
C THR A 198 -5.41 -7.53 -2.10
N LEU A 199 -4.58 -6.65 -1.54
CA LEU A 199 -3.60 -7.01 -0.52
C LEU A 199 -4.25 -7.50 0.79
N PHE A 200 -5.37 -6.89 1.20
CA PHE A 200 -6.13 -7.30 2.37
C PHE A 200 -6.77 -8.69 2.19
N LEU A 201 -7.28 -8.98 0.99
CA LEU A 201 -7.88 -10.29 0.68
C LEU A 201 -6.83 -11.39 0.63
N ILE A 202 -5.67 -11.14 0.01
CA ILE A 202 -4.53 -12.07 0.00
C ILE A 202 -4.06 -12.36 1.43
N ALA A 203 -3.92 -11.31 2.25
CA ALA A 203 -3.55 -11.47 3.64
C ALA A 203 -4.55 -12.36 4.41
N SER A 204 -5.84 -12.17 4.15
CA SER A 204 -6.91 -12.97 4.77
C SER A 204 -6.82 -14.45 4.38
N CYS A 205 -6.54 -14.77 3.12
CA CYS A 205 -6.40 -16.17 2.66
C CYS A 205 -5.24 -16.92 3.35
N TYR A 206 -4.18 -16.20 3.74
CA TYR A 206 -2.95 -16.80 4.25
C TYR A 206 -2.67 -16.52 5.73
N GLY A 207 -3.54 -15.78 6.41
CA GLY A 207 -3.32 -15.36 7.81
C GLY A 207 -2.11 -14.43 7.98
N LEU A 208 -1.84 -13.56 6.99
CA LEU A 208 -0.73 -12.60 7.03
C LEU A 208 -1.16 -11.32 7.77
N ARG A 209 -0.21 -10.63 8.39
CA ARG A 209 -0.47 -9.32 8.99
C ARG A 209 -0.28 -8.25 7.93
N MET A 210 -1.35 -7.56 7.56
CA MET A 210 -1.29 -6.55 6.49
C MET A 210 -2.11 -5.32 6.83
N ALA A 211 -1.52 -4.14 6.69
CA ALA A 211 -2.24 -2.87 6.72
C ALA A 211 -1.62 -1.87 5.73
N THR A 212 -2.29 -0.74 5.54
CA THR A 212 -1.89 0.28 4.58
C THR A 212 -1.78 1.64 5.26
N VAL A 213 -0.75 2.41 4.88
CA VAL A 213 -0.67 3.84 5.14
C VAL A 213 -0.54 4.59 3.81
N LEU A 214 -1.41 5.57 3.60
CA LEU A 214 -1.43 6.42 2.41
C LEU A 214 -1.22 7.88 2.81
N VAL A 215 -0.73 8.69 1.88
CA VAL A 215 -0.81 10.15 1.98
C VAL A 215 -1.65 10.69 0.83
N SER A 216 -2.55 11.63 1.12
CA SER A 216 -3.37 12.26 0.09
C SER A 216 -2.54 13.15 -0.82
N ALA A 217 -2.69 12.94 -2.12
CA ALA A 217 -2.06 13.68 -3.19
C ALA A 217 -2.92 14.86 -3.67
N THR A 218 -4.19 14.92 -3.27
CA THR A 218 -5.18 15.87 -3.77
C THR A 218 -6.04 16.42 -2.65
N ASN A 219 -6.72 17.54 -2.93
CA ASN A 219 -7.88 17.99 -2.17
C ASN A 219 -9.16 17.49 -2.87
N TYR A 220 -10.24 17.32 -2.09
CA TYR A 220 -11.52 16.92 -2.67
C TYR A 220 -12.09 17.99 -3.60
N ASN A 221 -12.52 17.59 -4.80
CA ASN A 221 -13.08 18.44 -5.85
C ASN A 221 -12.18 19.63 -6.25
N ASP A 222 -10.87 19.46 -6.12
CA ASP A 222 -9.89 20.45 -6.51
C ASP A 222 -9.11 19.95 -7.73
N GLU A 223 -9.62 20.26 -8.92
CA GLU A 223 -8.98 19.91 -10.20
C GLU A 223 -7.58 20.55 -10.32
N SER A 224 -7.30 21.65 -9.61
CA SER A 224 -5.97 22.28 -9.59
C SER A 224 -4.95 21.48 -8.78
N SER A 225 -5.40 20.68 -7.80
CA SER A 225 -4.51 19.84 -6.98
C SER A 225 -3.94 18.63 -7.74
N ILE A 226 -4.42 18.37 -8.95
CA ILE A 226 -3.85 17.38 -9.87
C ILE A 226 -2.56 17.93 -10.53
N ASP A 227 -2.29 19.24 -10.45
CA ASP A 227 -1.28 19.93 -11.29
C ASP A 227 -0.33 20.87 -10.51
N THR A 228 -0.32 20.88 -9.17
CA THR A 228 0.46 21.88 -8.39
C THR A 228 1.92 21.51 -8.09
N SER A 229 2.49 20.46 -8.69
CA SER A 229 3.95 20.33 -8.79
C SER A 229 4.31 20.28 -10.25
N GLU A 230 5.47 20.79 -10.66
CA GLU A 230 5.96 20.73 -12.05
C GLU A 230 5.96 19.31 -12.68
N ASN A 231 5.51 18.27 -11.96
CA ASN A 231 5.31 16.89 -12.40
C ASN A 231 4.03 16.19 -11.84
N GLY A 232 3.02 16.89 -11.32
CA GLY A 232 1.71 16.31 -10.92
C GLY A 232 1.72 15.24 -9.80
N TYR A 233 2.84 15.07 -9.08
CA TYR A 233 3.01 14.03 -8.05
C TYR A 233 3.38 14.66 -6.69
N PRO A 234 2.82 14.18 -5.56
CA PRO A 234 2.93 14.82 -4.25
C PRO A 234 4.29 14.55 -3.55
N LYS A 235 5.40 14.85 -4.24
CA LYS A 235 6.77 14.56 -3.78
C LYS A 235 7.07 15.16 -2.40
N GLU A 236 6.47 16.33 -2.11
CA GLU A 236 6.70 17.07 -0.87
C GLU A 236 6.04 16.46 0.36
N VAL A 237 4.98 15.67 0.19
CA VAL A 237 4.23 15.06 1.31
C VAL A 237 4.38 13.54 1.37
N GLU A 238 4.90 12.91 0.32
CA GLU A 238 5.17 11.46 0.24
C GLU A 238 5.99 10.93 1.43
N TYR A 239 6.94 11.72 1.94
CA TYR A 239 7.81 11.32 3.06
C TYR A 239 7.00 10.95 4.31
N LYS A 240 5.85 11.58 4.55
CA LYS A 240 5.04 11.33 5.75
C LYS A 240 4.60 9.86 5.84
N ALA A 241 4.09 9.30 4.74
CA ALA A 241 3.67 7.90 4.70
C ALA A 241 4.86 6.94 4.80
N CYS A 242 6.01 7.29 4.20
CA CYS A 242 7.24 6.52 4.33
C CYS A 242 7.73 6.45 5.78
N GLU A 243 7.79 7.58 6.47
CA GLU A 243 8.18 7.63 7.88
C GLU A 243 7.23 6.85 8.78
N VAL A 244 5.92 7.02 8.59
CA VAL A 244 4.92 6.26 9.37
C VAL A 244 5.07 4.76 9.10
N GLY A 245 5.24 4.35 7.84
CA GLY A 245 5.40 2.93 7.49
C GLY A 245 6.63 2.28 8.14
N VAL A 246 7.79 2.95 8.08
CA VAL A 246 9.05 2.46 8.67
C VAL A 246 8.97 2.42 10.19
N GLU A 247 8.46 3.48 10.83
CA GLU A 247 8.30 3.52 12.28
C GLU A 247 7.28 2.48 12.77
N SER A 248 6.22 2.24 11.98
CA SER A 248 5.22 1.22 12.32
C SER A 248 5.82 -0.19 12.27
N ILE A 249 6.63 -0.53 11.25
CA ILE A 249 7.36 -1.81 11.24
C ILE A 249 8.31 -1.91 12.45
N ARG A 250 9.01 -0.83 12.81
CA ARG A 250 9.87 -0.81 14.00
C ARG A 250 9.06 -1.14 15.27
N ASN A 251 7.89 -0.54 15.44
CA ASN A 251 7.01 -0.79 16.58
C ASN A 251 6.47 -2.23 16.59
N VAL A 252 6.11 -2.77 15.42
CA VAL A 252 5.70 -4.18 15.28
C VAL A 252 6.83 -5.12 15.69
N ILE A 253 8.06 -4.87 15.24
CA ILE A 253 9.24 -5.69 15.60
C ILE A 253 9.46 -5.69 17.12
N LYS A 254 9.35 -4.53 17.79
CA LYS A 254 9.49 -4.46 19.25
C LYS A 254 8.45 -5.31 19.96
N LEU A 255 7.18 -5.19 19.55
CA LEU A 255 6.07 -5.97 20.11
C LEU A 255 6.22 -7.48 19.87
N ASP A 256 6.78 -7.88 18.73
CA ASP A 256 7.02 -9.30 18.43
C ASP A 256 8.18 -9.89 19.25
N LYS A 257 9.14 -9.09 19.69
CA LYS A 257 10.25 -9.52 20.56
C LYS A 257 9.87 -9.65 22.03
N GLU A 258 8.78 -9.02 22.45
CA GLU A 258 8.25 -9.09 23.82
C GLU A 258 7.38 -10.35 24.05
N ARG A 259 7.10 -11.13 23.00
CA ARG A 259 6.32 -12.37 23.05
C ARG A 259 7.21 -13.59 23.09
#